data_AF-B1MMF5-F1
#
_entry.id   AF-B1MMF5-F1
#
_cell.length_a   1.000
_cell.length_b   1.000
_cell.length_c   1.000
_cell.angle_alpha   90.00
_cell.angle_beta   90.00
_cell.angle_gamma   90.00
#
_symmetry.space_group_name_H-M   'P 1'
#
loop_
_entity.id
_entity.type
_entity.pdbx_description
1 polymer ?
#
loop_
_entity_poly.entity_id
_entity_poly.type
_entity_poly.pdbx_seq_one_letter_code
_entity_poly.pdbx_strand_id
1 'polypeptide(L)'
;MATVWVSSTSADVDVDEDRPGDHWQRVGVIDTSAQRDFYTYIQQYIGVRKTTKGKPEFYLSGDPESAWVQQVKENVGAQLPFWILINPYGSGQIHYSSGSIKYLLGADKATLVHSLVPRAPEPHPGLLVTPVALAVKLKRRAGDLFTPCRTR
;
A
#
# COMPACT_ATOMS: atom_id res chain seq x y z
N MET A 1 0.25 5.39 10.27
CA MET A 1 0.69 4.34 9.33
C MET A 1 -0.48 3.96 8.46
N ALA A 2 -0.28 3.78 7.16
CA ALA A 2 -1.32 3.30 6.25
C ALA A 2 -1.22 1.77 6.12
N THR A 3 -2.35 1.06 6.06
CA THR A 3 -2.34 -0.41 5.93
C THR A 3 -2.40 -0.81 4.46
N VAL A 4 -1.64 -1.84 4.08
CA VAL A 4 -1.52 -2.30 2.70
C VAL A 4 -2.05 -3.73 2.56
N TRP A 5 -2.83 -3.91 1.51
CA TRP A 5 -3.33 -5.19 1.03
C TRP A 5 -2.89 -5.40 -0.41
N VAL A 6 -2.71 -6.67 -0.80
CA VAL A 6 -2.38 -7.04 -2.18
C VAL A 6 -3.30 -8.15 -2.67
N SER A 7 -3.48 -8.19 -3.98
CA SER A 7 -4.10 -9.32 -4.66
C SER A 7 -3.40 -9.61 -5.98
N SER A 8 -3.18 -10.89 -6.27
CA SER A 8 -2.63 -11.32 -7.56
C SER A 8 -3.71 -11.56 -8.61
N THR A 9 -4.98 -11.70 -8.20
CA THR A 9 -6.08 -12.23 -9.02
C THR A 9 -7.05 -11.15 -9.47
N SER A 10 -7.67 -10.40 -8.55
CA SER A 10 -8.68 -9.38 -8.85
C SER A 10 -8.37 -8.02 -8.22
N ALA A 11 -9.03 -6.99 -8.76
CA ALA A 11 -9.02 -5.62 -8.25
C ALA A 11 -10.35 -5.24 -7.57
N ASP A 12 -11.31 -6.16 -7.48
CA ASP A 12 -12.63 -5.90 -6.89
C ASP A 12 -12.48 -5.64 -5.38
N VAL A 13 -13.21 -4.68 -4.83
CA VAL A 13 -13.06 -4.30 -3.42
C VAL A 13 -14.43 -4.26 -2.75
N ASP A 14 -14.57 -5.04 -1.67
CA ASP A 14 -15.72 -4.97 -0.78
C ASP A 14 -15.48 -3.87 0.26
N VAL A 15 -16.02 -2.69 -0.03
CA VAL A 15 -15.83 -1.47 0.80
C VAL A 15 -16.69 -1.44 2.05
N ASP A 16 -17.80 -2.16 2.08
CA ASP A 16 -18.76 -2.10 3.19
C ASP A 16 -18.46 -3.14 4.28
N GLU A 17 -17.63 -4.14 3.99
CA GLU A 17 -17.18 -5.14 4.96
C GLU A 17 -15.94 -4.71 5.76
N ASP A 18 -15.66 -5.36 6.88
CA ASP A 18 -14.46 -5.09 7.70
C ASP A 18 -13.15 -5.37 6.95
N ARG A 19 -13.20 -6.26 5.95
CA ARG A 19 -12.08 -6.62 5.08
C ARG A 19 -12.41 -6.29 3.63
N PRO A 20 -11.41 -5.99 2.80
CA PRO A 20 -11.64 -5.60 1.41
C PRO A 20 -12.10 -6.73 0.45
N GLY A 21 -12.37 -7.93 0.98
CA GLY A 21 -12.70 -9.15 0.23
C GLY A 21 -11.66 -10.27 0.42
N ASP A 22 -12.07 -11.52 0.18
CA ASP A 22 -11.27 -12.73 0.50
C ASP A 22 -9.99 -12.89 -0.34
N HIS A 23 -9.95 -12.30 -1.52
CA HIS A 23 -8.81 -12.37 -2.43
C HIS A 23 -7.71 -11.34 -2.10
N TRP A 24 -7.95 -10.48 -1.11
CA TRP A 24 -7.00 -9.51 -0.61
C TRP A 24 -6.27 -10.04 0.62
N GLN A 25 -4.94 -9.99 0.57
CA GLN A 25 -4.09 -10.36 1.68
C GLN A 25 -3.49 -9.12 2.31
N ARG A 26 -3.60 -8.98 3.63
CA ARG A 26 -2.89 -7.94 4.36
C ARG A 26 -1.41 -8.30 4.37
N VAL A 27 -0.58 -7.36 3.93
CA VAL A 27 0.87 -7.61 3.76
C VAL A 27 1.74 -6.70 4.61
N GLY A 28 1.17 -5.68 5.24
CA GLY A 28 1.94 -4.80 6.12
C GLY A 28 1.42 -3.37 6.12
N VAL A 29 2.35 -2.44 6.32
CA VAL A 29 2.06 -1.02 6.47
C VAL A 29 3.04 -0.13 5.73
N ILE A 30 2.60 1.07 5.38
CA ILE A 30 3.47 2.16 4.97
C ILE A 30 3.71 3.04 6.19
N ASP A 31 4.99 3.18 6.55
CA ASP A 31 5.39 4.23 7.48
C ASP A 31 5.33 5.58 6.75
N THR A 32 4.21 6.26 6.93
CA THR A 32 3.92 7.57 6.34
C THR A 32 4.86 8.68 6.81
N SER A 33 5.54 8.49 7.95
CA SER A 33 6.50 9.45 8.49
C SER A 33 7.88 9.33 7.83
N ALA A 34 8.28 8.11 7.45
CA ALA A 34 9.49 7.81 6.71
C ALA A 34 9.31 7.99 5.19
N GLN A 35 8.12 7.70 4.66
CA GLN A 35 7.77 7.77 3.24
C GLN A 35 7.06 9.09 2.87
N ARG A 36 7.59 10.24 3.32
CA ARG A 36 6.89 11.54 3.24
C ARG A 36 6.50 11.94 1.83
N ASP A 37 7.40 11.74 0.85
CA ASP A 37 7.14 12.10 -0.55
C ASP A 37 6.01 11.26 -1.13
N PHE A 38 6.07 9.94 -0.94
CA PHE A 38 4.99 9.05 -1.37
C PHE A 38 3.66 9.39 -0.68
N TYR A 39 3.70 9.69 0.63
CA TYR A 39 2.50 10.02 1.38
C TYR A 39 1.78 11.26 0.84
N THR A 40 2.48 12.16 0.13
CA THR A 40 1.82 13.29 -0.55
C THR A 40 0.81 12.84 -1.61
N TYR A 41 1.03 11.70 -2.27
CA TYR A 41 0.06 11.10 -3.20
C TYR A 41 -1.19 10.67 -2.45
N ILE A 42 -1.04 9.94 -1.34
CA ILE A 42 -2.18 9.54 -0.51
C ILE A 42 -2.95 10.78 -0.03
N GLN A 43 -2.24 11.79 0.48
CA GLN A 43 -2.83 13.06 0.95
C GLN A 43 -3.61 13.81 -0.13
N GLN A 44 -3.20 13.71 -1.40
CA GLN A 44 -3.92 14.32 -2.50
C GLN A 44 -5.30 13.68 -2.68
N TYR A 45 -5.37 12.35 -2.69
CA TYR A 45 -6.63 11.62 -2.90
C TYR A 45 -7.60 11.76 -1.73
N ILE A 46 -7.10 11.89 -0.49
CA ILE A 46 -7.94 12.16 0.69
C ILE A 46 -8.24 13.66 0.89
N GLY A 47 -7.87 14.53 -0.07
CA GLY A 47 -8.23 15.96 -0.06
C GLY A 47 -7.43 16.85 0.91
N VAL A 48 -6.40 16.32 1.58
CA VAL A 48 -5.55 17.07 2.51
C VAL A 48 -4.55 17.96 1.77
N ARG A 49 -4.18 17.61 0.54
CA ARG A 49 -3.17 18.31 -0.25
C ARG A 49 -3.58 18.47 -1.72
N LYS A 50 -3.11 19.53 -2.38
CA LYS A 50 -3.37 19.78 -3.82
C LYS A 50 -2.27 19.32 -4.76
N THR A 51 -1.05 19.12 -4.26
CA THR A 51 0.13 18.79 -5.06
C THR A 51 0.88 17.58 -4.50
N THR A 52 1.44 16.78 -5.39
CA THR A 52 2.28 15.62 -5.06
C THR A 52 3.74 15.90 -5.36
N LYS A 53 4.64 15.22 -4.67
CA LYS A 53 6.08 15.29 -4.90
C LYS A 53 6.67 13.89 -5.05
N GLY A 54 7.78 13.80 -5.78
CA GLY A 54 8.56 12.57 -5.90
C GLY A 54 7.99 11.55 -6.87
N LYS A 55 8.61 10.37 -6.88
CA LYS A 55 8.20 9.24 -7.73
C LYS A 55 7.05 8.46 -7.08
N PRO A 56 6.20 7.76 -7.86
CA PRO A 56 5.14 6.90 -7.34
C PRO A 56 5.73 5.56 -6.83
N GLU A 57 6.71 5.65 -5.95
CA GLU A 57 7.53 4.54 -5.46
C GLU A 57 7.66 4.68 -3.93
N PHE A 58 7.64 3.58 -3.19
CA PHE A 58 7.73 3.60 -1.73
C PHE A 58 8.25 2.26 -1.18
N TYR A 59 8.73 2.28 0.07
CA TYR A 59 8.97 1.05 0.82
C TYR A 59 7.74 0.64 1.63
N LEU A 60 7.29 -0.59 1.40
CA LEU A 60 6.34 -1.31 2.24
C LEU A 60 7.11 -1.93 3.41
N SER A 61 6.67 -1.64 4.63
CA SER A 61 7.07 -2.41 5.82
C SER A 61 6.21 -3.67 5.86
N GLY A 62 6.72 -4.73 5.23
CA GLY A 62 6.04 -6.02 5.08
C GLY A 62 5.99 -6.79 6.39
N ASP A 63 4.84 -7.38 6.66
CA ASP A 63 4.62 -8.31 7.75
C ASP A 63 5.34 -9.64 7.46
N PRO A 64 6.33 -10.05 8.26
CA PRO A 64 7.08 -11.28 8.01
C PRO A 64 6.24 -12.55 8.15
N GLU A 65 5.07 -12.49 8.79
CA GLU A 65 4.14 -13.63 8.87
C GLU A 65 3.21 -13.73 7.65
N SER A 66 3.18 -12.70 6.79
CA SER A 66 2.38 -12.72 5.57
C SER A 66 2.97 -13.69 4.55
N ALA A 67 2.15 -14.66 4.10
CA ALA A 67 2.55 -15.62 3.08
C ALA A 67 3.06 -14.95 1.78
N TRP A 68 2.41 -13.85 1.37
CA TRP A 68 2.87 -13.09 0.21
C TRP A 68 4.26 -12.46 0.43
N VAL A 69 4.53 -11.90 1.61
CA VAL A 69 5.83 -11.30 1.94
C VAL A 69 6.93 -12.36 1.97
N GLN A 70 6.65 -13.53 2.53
CA GLN A 70 7.58 -14.66 2.53
C GLN A 70 7.87 -15.13 1.10
N GLN A 71 6.85 -15.30 0.27
CA GLN A 71 7.00 -15.70 -1.13
C GLN A 71 7.84 -14.70 -1.94
N VAL A 72 7.63 -13.39 -1.70
CA VAL A 72 8.42 -12.31 -2.32
C VAL A 72 9.89 -12.39 -1.92
N LYS A 73 10.17 -12.63 -0.64
CA LYS A 73 11.53 -12.73 -0.11
C LYS A 73 12.29 -13.92 -0.70
N GLU A 74 11.60 -15.03 -0.94
CA GLU A 74 12.19 -16.24 -1.51
C GLU A 74 12.41 -16.14 -3.02
N ASN A 75 11.55 -15.41 -3.74
CA ASN A 75 11.54 -15.35 -5.21
C ASN A 75 11.97 -13.96 -5.74
N VAL A 76 13.16 -13.52 -5.35
CA VAL A 76 13.73 -12.23 -5.80
C VAL A 76 14.02 -12.28 -7.31
N GLY A 77 13.11 -11.71 -8.12
CA GLY A 77 13.34 -11.47 -9.55
C GLY A 77 12.24 -11.93 -10.52
N ALA A 78 11.27 -12.75 -10.07
CA ALA A 78 10.21 -13.31 -10.94
C ALA A 78 8.79 -12.94 -10.49
N GLN A 79 8.64 -11.92 -9.66
CA GLN A 79 7.34 -11.52 -9.11
C GLN A 79 6.43 -10.94 -10.20
N LEU A 80 5.26 -11.56 -10.36
CA LEU A 80 4.21 -11.08 -11.25
C LEU A 80 3.63 -9.75 -10.71
N PRO A 81 3.19 -8.84 -11.59
CA PRO A 81 2.49 -7.63 -11.17
C PRO A 81 1.24 -7.97 -10.35
N PHE A 82 0.97 -7.18 -9.31
CA PHE A 82 -0.11 -7.40 -8.35
C PHE A 82 -0.94 -6.13 -8.16
N TRP A 83 -2.21 -6.30 -7.81
CA TRP A 83 -3.06 -5.21 -7.35
C TRP A 83 -2.69 -4.82 -5.93
N ILE A 84 -2.75 -3.53 -5.65
CA ILE A 84 -2.48 -2.99 -4.32
C ILE A 84 -3.66 -2.15 -3.85
N LEU A 85 -3.99 -2.30 -2.59
CA LEU A 85 -5.04 -1.54 -1.92
C LEU A 85 -4.49 -0.95 -0.64
N ILE A 86 -4.66 0.36 -0.48
CA ILE A 86 -4.13 1.10 0.66
C ILE A 86 -5.30 1.64 1.47
N ASN A 87 -5.39 1.27 2.74
CA ASN A 87 -6.19 2.02 3.70
C ASN A 87 -5.33 3.16 4.24
N PRO A 88 -5.63 4.43 3.87
CA PRO A 88 -4.78 5.57 4.22
C PRO A 88 -4.80 5.89 5.71
N TYR A 89 -5.81 5.43 6.45
CA TYR A 89 -5.98 5.71 7.86
C TYR A 89 -5.51 4.59 8.79
N GLY A 90 -5.16 3.43 8.22
CA GLY A 90 -4.62 2.28 8.95
C GLY A 90 -5.69 1.41 9.61
N SER A 91 -5.27 0.59 10.58
CA SER A 91 -6.13 -0.39 11.28
C SER A 91 -6.84 0.19 12.51
N GLY A 92 -6.83 1.50 12.71
CA GLY A 92 -7.57 2.14 13.80
C GLY A 92 -9.08 1.97 13.59
N GLN A 93 -9.84 1.90 14.68
CA GLN A 93 -11.30 1.97 14.61
C GLN A 93 -11.69 3.35 14.08
N ILE A 94 -12.07 3.40 12.82
CA ILE A 94 -12.53 4.60 12.15
C ILE A 94 -13.95 4.31 11.68
N HIS A 95 -14.90 5.08 12.20
CA HIS A 95 -16.23 5.12 11.65
C HIS A 95 -16.18 5.91 10.34
N TYR A 96 -16.34 5.21 9.23
CA TYR A 96 -16.52 5.82 7.92
C TYR A 96 -17.96 6.31 7.80
N SER A 97 -18.14 7.56 7.39
CA SER A 97 -19.45 8.04 6.96
C SER A 97 -19.71 7.61 5.51
N SER A 98 -20.97 7.48 5.09
CA SER A 98 -21.30 7.16 3.68
C SER A 98 -20.62 8.16 2.73
N GLY A 99 -20.06 7.64 1.64
CA GLY A 99 -19.27 8.42 0.68
C GLY A 99 -17.83 8.71 1.10
N SER A 100 -17.40 8.31 2.30
CA SER A 100 -16.00 8.43 2.73
C SER A 100 -15.10 7.50 1.94
N ILE A 101 -13.89 7.96 1.60
CA ILE A 101 -12.87 7.09 1.04
C ILE A 101 -12.42 6.12 2.13
N LYS A 102 -12.55 4.82 1.90
CA LYS A 102 -12.05 3.79 2.81
C LYS A 102 -10.72 3.22 2.33
N TYR A 103 -10.60 3.04 1.02
CA TYR A 103 -9.41 2.51 0.39
C TYR A 103 -9.00 3.31 -0.84
N LEU A 104 -7.71 3.24 -1.15
CA LEU A 104 -7.12 3.70 -2.40
C LEU A 104 -6.61 2.47 -3.15
N LEU A 105 -7.31 2.08 -4.20
CA LEU A 105 -6.90 0.99 -5.10
C LEU A 105 -5.86 1.54 -6.08
N GLY A 106 -4.75 0.82 -6.30
CA GLY A 106 -3.79 1.17 -7.35
C GLY A 106 -4.48 1.21 -8.72
N ALA A 107 -4.28 2.30 -9.48
CA ALA A 107 -4.95 2.49 -10.78
C ALA A 107 -4.55 1.43 -11.83
N ASP A 108 -3.42 0.76 -11.62
CA ASP A 108 -2.92 -0.39 -12.38
C ASP A 108 -2.11 -1.30 -11.44
N LYS A 109 -1.73 -2.49 -11.91
CA LYS A 109 -0.91 -3.43 -11.16
C LYS A 109 0.45 -2.81 -10.81
N ALA A 110 0.82 -2.92 -9.54
CA ALA A 110 2.12 -2.56 -9.00
C ALA A 110 3.16 -3.64 -9.26
N THR A 111 4.43 -3.26 -9.14
CA THR A 111 5.58 -4.17 -9.28
C THR A 111 6.56 -3.96 -8.15
N LEU A 112 7.20 -5.04 -7.72
CA LEU A 112 8.37 -4.96 -6.85
C LEU A 112 9.61 -4.60 -7.67
N VAL A 113 10.49 -3.80 -7.08
CA VAL A 113 11.79 -3.46 -7.67
C VAL A 113 12.90 -3.78 -6.68
N HIS A 114 14.10 -4.04 -7.18
CA HIS A 114 15.23 -4.47 -6.34
C HIS A 114 15.64 -3.41 -5.31
N SER A 115 15.58 -2.14 -5.69
CA SER A 115 15.87 -1.01 -4.81
C SER A 115 15.21 0.25 -5.36
N LEU A 116 14.94 1.20 -4.46
CA LEU A 116 14.56 2.56 -4.83
C LEU A 116 15.76 3.49 -4.68
N VAL A 117 15.63 4.70 -5.24
CA VAL A 117 16.63 5.75 -5.04
C VAL A 117 16.72 6.17 -3.57
N PRO A 118 15.61 6.37 -2.83
CA PRO A 118 15.68 6.50 -1.37
C PRO A 118 16.15 5.18 -0.75
N ARG A 119 16.91 5.26 0.34
CA ARG A 119 17.28 4.08 1.14
C ARG A 119 16.04 3.52 1.85
N ALA A 120 15.98 2.19 2.00
CA ALA A 120 14.98 1.54 2.82
C ALA A 120 14.99 2.14 4.25
N PRO A 121 13.81 2.38 4.87
CA PRO A 121 13.74 2.78 6.26
C PRO A 121 14.46 1.77 7.15
N GLU A 122 15.27 2.25 8.09
CA GLU A 122 15.98 1.38 9.03
C GLU A 122 14.99 0.90 10.11
N PRO A 123 14.85 -0.42 10.33
CA PRO A 123 14.02 -0.95 11.39
C PRO A 123 14.53 -0.49 12.75
N HIS A 124 13.63 -0.10 13.66
CA HIS A 124 14.04 0.26 15.01
C HIS A 124 14.63 -0.95 15.75
N PRO A 125 15.77 -0.78 16.46
CA PRO A 125 16.49 -1.90 17.09
C PRO A 125 15.73 -2.57 18.25
N GLY A 126 14.62 -1.97 18.72
CA GLY A 126 13.77 -2.52 19.78
C GLY A 126 12.53 -3.29 19.29
N LEU A 127 12.37 -3.52 17.98
CA LEU A 127 11.24 -4.30 17.47
C LEU A 127 11.45 -5.79 17.70
N LEU A 128 10.51 -6.42 18.41
CA LEU A 128 10.49 -7.88 18.62
C LEU A 128 10.40 -8.66 17.29
N VAL A 129 9.78 -8.06 16.28
CA VAL A 129 9.63 -8.63 14.95
C VAL A 129 10.12 -7.59 13.94
N THR A 130 11.20 -7.90 13.23
CA THR A 130 11.76 -7.01 12.21
C THR A 130 10.93 -7.07 10.93
N PRO A 131 10.33 -5.96 10.46
CA PRO A 131 9.57 -5.95 9.22
C PRO A 131 10.47 -6.16 8.01
N VAL A 132 9.91 -6.73 6.94
CA VAL A 132 10.61 -6.91 5.66
C VAL A 132 10.40 -5.66 4.80
N ALA A 133 11.47 -4.92 4.52
CA ALA A 133 11.38 -3.75 3.65
C ALA A 133 11.28 -4.17 2.17
N LEU A 134 10.14 -3.90 1.55
CA LEU A 134 9.88 -4.21 0.14
C LEU A 134 9.73 -2.93 -0.68
N ALA A 135 10.55 -2.78 -1.72
CA ALA A 135 10.48 -1.63 -2.63
C ALA A 135 9.37 -1.83 -3.66
N VAL A 136 8.33 -1.00 -3.60
CA VAL A 136 7.14 -1.07 -4.45
C VAL A 136 7.11 0.12 -5.39
N LYS A 137 6.84 -0.15 -6.67
CA LYS A 137 6.57 0.85 -7.69
C LYS A 137 5.14 0.75 -8.18
N LEU A 138 4.45 1.88 -8.16
CA LEU A 138 3.10 2.02 -8.68
C LEU A 138 3.12 2.53 -10.11
N LYS A 139 2.13 2.09 -10.88
CA LYS A 139 1.93 2.52 -12.26
C LYS A 139 0.70 3.41 -12.35
N ARG A 140 0.81 4.46 -13.16
CA ARG A 140 -0.32 5.36 -13.44
C ARG A 140 -1.18 4.81 -14.55
N ARG A 141 -2.49 5.04 -14.47
CA ARG A 141 -3.46 4.80 -15.54
C ARG A 141 -4.26 6.07 -15.78
N ALA A 142 -4.30 6.54 -17.02
CA ALA A 142 -4.95 7.81 -17.39
C ALA A 142 -4.49 9.04 -16.58
N GLY A 143 -3.25 9.04 -16.09
CA GLY A 143 -2.68 10.10 -15.27
C GLY A 143 -2.85 9.91 -13.76
N ASP A 144 -3.80 9.09 -13.35
CA ASP A 144 -4.10 8.76 -11.96
C ASP A 144 -3.21 7.65 -11.41
N LEU A 145 -2.90 7.75 -10.11
CA LEU A 145 -2.16 6.74 -9.37
C LEU A 145 -3.08 5.79 -8.60
N PHE A 146 -4.22 6.30 -8.14
CA PHE A 146 -5.20 5.54 -7.37
C PHE A 146 -6.62 5.77 -7.87
N THR A 147 -7.46 4.77 -7.67
CA THR A 147 -8.91 4.85 -7.77
C THR A 147 -9.48 4.84 -6.34
N PRO A 148 -10.15 5.93 -5.89
CA PRO A 148 -10.75 5.97 -4.55
C PRO A 148 -11.95 5.02 -4.43
N CYS A 149 -11.89 4.10 -3.47
CA CYS A 149 -12.98 3.21 -3.11
C CYS A 149 -13.74 3.82 -1.92
N ARG A 150 -15.01 4.15 -2.13
CA ARG A 150 -15.86 4.84 -1.16
C ARG A 150 -16.90 3.91 -0.56
N THR A 151 -17.16 4.06 0.72
CA THR A 151 -18.29 3.38 1.40
C THR A 151 -19.60 3.83 0.79
N ARG A 152 -20.56 2.90 0.74
CA ARG A 152 -21.91 3.19 0.25
C ARG A 152 -22.77 3.82 1.35
#